data_AF-A0A9D7LY69-F1
#
_entry.id   AF-A0A9D7LY69-F1
#
_cell.length_a   1.000
_cell.length_b   1.000
_cell.length_c   1.000
_cell.angle_alpha   90.00
_cell.angle_beta   90.00
_cell.angle_gamma   90.00
#
_symmetry.space_group_name_H-M   'P 1'
#
loop_
_entity.id
_entity.type
_entity.pdbx_description
1 polymer ?
#
loop_
_entity_poly.entity_id
_entity_poly.type
_entity_poly.pdbx_seq_one_letter_code
_entity_poly.pdbx_strand_id
1 'polypeptide(L)'
;MKSSSIYSVLLIACLGLAGLQGCATRFEMGSPPRVESLAQLTPRISTKNDVLLTLGEPRGFGAARLDPTFNPQRVWLYEHTVAEGKDIKLTMLLVFFSDDTYEGYMWFADSANLKEYSGGKAK
;
A
#
# COMPACT_ATOMS: atom_id res chain seq x y z
N MET A 1 -46.09 -2.56 39.47
CA MET A 1 -44.83 -3.33 39.34
C MET A 1 -44.85 -4.14 38.04
N LYS A 2 -44.11 -3.74 36.99
CA LYS A 2 -43.56 -4.58 35.89
C LYS A 2 -42.93 -3.71 34.77
N SER A 3 -42.10 -2.72 35.12
CA SER A 3 -41.34 -1.93 34.13
C SER A 3 -39.98 -2.58 33.78
N SER A 4 -39.48 -3.49 34.63
CA SER A 4 -38.15 -4.11 34.50
C SER A 4 -37.98 -5.02 33.27
N SER A 5 -39.06 -5.56 32.71
CA SER A 5 -38.97 -6.61 31.68
C SER A 5 -38.63 -6.08 30.29
N ILE A 6 -38.96 -4.82 30.00
CA ILE A 6 -38.82 -4.25 28.65
C ILE A 6 -37.38 -3.77 28.42
N TYR A 7 -36.76 -3.19 29.44
CA TYR A 7 -35.37 -2.75 29.40
C TYR A 7 -34.38 -3.92 29.27
N SER A 8 -34.66 -5.06 29.90
CA SER A 8 -33.81 -6.26 29.79
C SER A 8 -33.80 -6.85 28.38
N VAL A 9 -34.95 -6.86 27.70
CA VAL A 9 -35.05 -7.35 26.31
C VAL A 9 -34.30 -6.40 25.36
N LEU A 10 -34.41 -5.09 25.58
CA LEU A 10 -33.72 -4.08 24.77
C LEU A 10 -32.19 -4.17 24.95
N LEU A 11 -31.70 -4.38 26.17
CA LEU A 11 -30.28 -4.54 26.48
C LEU A 11 -29.68 -5.81 25.84
N ILE A 12 -30.40 -6.93 25.88
CA ILE A 12 -29.96 -8.18 25.24
C ILE A 12 -29.93 -8.02 23.71
N ALA A 13 -30.92 -7.33 23.13
CA ALA A 13 -30.92 -7.04 21.70
C ALA A 13 -29.74 -6.13 21.28
N CYS A 14 -29.41 -5.12 22.08
CA CYS A 14 -28.24 -4.26 21.83
C CYS A 14 -26.91 -5.01 21.98
N LEU A 15 -26.76 -5.91 22.97
CA LEU A 15 -25.57 -6.76 23.09
C LEU A 15 -25.46 -7.77 21.93
N GLY A 16 -26.58 -8.30 21.44
CA GLY A 16 -26.63 -9.20 20.29
C GLY A 16 -26.19 -8.52 18.99
N LEU A 17 -26.61 -7.27 18.76
CA LEU A 17 -26.16 -6.50 17.60
C LEU A 17 -24.69 -6.04 17.71
N ALA A 18 -24.20 -5.76 18.92
CA ALA A 18 -22.81 -5.36 19.13
C ALA A 18 -21.81 -6.51 18.86
N GLY A 19 -22.22 -7.77 19.06
CA GLY A 19 -21.38 -8.94 18.80
C GLY A 19 -21.11 -9.25 17.33
N LEU A 20 -21.91 -8.71 16.40
CA LEU A 20 -21.80 -9.00 14.96
C LEU A 20 -20.92 -7.99 14.19
N GLN A 21 -20.46 -6.90 14.83
CA GLN A 21 -19.63 -5.88 14.17
C GLN A 21 -18.12 -6.15 14.26
N GLY A 22 -17.71 -7.25 14.92
CA GLY A 22 -16.32 -7.51 15.27
C GLY A 22 -15.58 -8.49 14.34
N CYS A 23 -15.64 -8.34 13.01
CA CYS A 23 -14.83 -9.13 12.08
C CYS A 23 -14.51 -8.34 10.78
N ALA A 24 -13.84 -7.20 10.90
CA ALA A 24 -13.02 -6.73 9.78
C ALA A 24 -11.77 -7.63 9.75
N THR A 25 -11.90 -8.83 9.18
CA THR A 25 -10.82 -9.83 9.11
C THR A 25 -9.71 -9.40 8.17
N ARG A 26 -10.00 -8.45 7.27
CA ARG A 26 -9.08 -7.92 6.27
C ARG A 26 -9.09 -6.39 6.29
N PHE A 27 -7.91 -5.81 6.40
CA PHE A 27 -7.65 -4.39 6.29
C PHE A 27 -6.78 -4.16 5.05
N GLU A 28 -7.13 -3.17 4.24
CA GLU A 28 -6.39 -2.83 3.03
C GLU A 28 -6.19 -1.33 2.94
N MET A 29 -4.96 -0.91 2.63
CA MET A 29 -4.56 0.48 2.58
C MET A 29 -3.71 0.74 1.33
N GLY A 30 -4.15 1.70 0.50
CA GLY A 30 -3.47 2.10 -0.72
C GLY A 30 -3.90 1.31 -1.94
N SER A 31 -3.06 1.29 -2.97
CA SER A 31 -3.29 0.53 -4.20
C SER A 31 -1.98 -0.09 -4.68
N PRO A 32 -2.00 -1.31 -5.24
CA PRO A 32 -0.80 -1.95 -5.75
C PRO A 32 -0.07 -1.03 -6.74
N PRO A 33 1.25 -0.85 -6.60
CA PRO A 33 2.02 -0.05 -7.55
C PRO A 33 1.97 -0.71 -8.94
N ARG A 34 1.86 0.11 -10.00
CA ARG A 34 1.83 -0.37 -11.39
C ARG A 34 3.23 -0.67 -11.91
N VAL A 35 3.91 -1.65 -11.29
CA VAL A 35 5.31 -2.01 -11.58
C VAL A 35 5.52 -2.28 -13.08
N GLU A 36 4.53 -2.86 -13.75
CA GLU A 36 4.69 -3.29 -15.15
C GLU A 36 4.68 -2.10 -16.12
N SER A 37 4.17 -0.96 -15.66
CA SER A 37 4.18 0.30 -16.41
C SER A 37 5.54 1.02 -16.29
N LEU A 38 6.42 0.62 -15.36
CA LEU A 38 7.75 1.24 -15.19
C LEU A 38 8.64 1.10 -16.42
N ALA A 39 8.42 0.07 -17.26
CA ALA A 39 9.14 -0.12 -18.52
C ALA A 39 8.92 1.03 -19.53
N GLN A 40 7.89 1.85 -19.33
CA GLN A 40 7.59 3.02 -20.15
C GLN A 40 8.41 4.25 -19.74
N LEU A 41 9.00 4.25 -18.53
CA LEU A 41 9.80 5.34 -18.02
C LEU A 41 11.27 5.14 -18.38
N THR A 42 11.88 6.20 -18.91
CA THR A 42 13.30 6.19 -19.27
C THR A 42 14.09 7.02 -18.27
N PRO A 43 15.07 6.44 -17.54
CA PRO A 43 15.92 7.17 -16.60
C PRO A 43 16.58 8.39 -17.25
N ARG A 44 16.62 9.49 -16.50
CA ARG A 44 17.17 10.80 -16.87
C ARG A 44 16.48 11.49 -18.06
N ILE A 45 15.40 10.93 -18.60
CA ILE A 45 14.59 11.51 -19.68
C ILE A 45 13.16 11.78 -19.21
N SER A 46 12.52 10.79 -18.58
CA SER A 46 11.16 10.94 -18.09
C SER A 46 11.08 11.98 -16.97
N THR A 47 10.02 12.76 -16.99
CA THR A 47 9.72 13.82 -16.03
C THR A 47 8.80 13.33 -14.93
N LYS A 48 8.61 14.13 -13.88
CA LYS A 48 7.59 13.88 -12.85
C LYS A 48 6.18 13.71 -13.42
N ASN A 49 5.82 14.48 -14.46
CA ASN A 49 4.52 14.35 -15.10
C ASN A 49 4.39 13.02 -15.83
N ASP A 50 5.45 12.55 -16.48
CA ASP A 50 5.44 11.22 -17.11
C ASP A 50 5.25 10.13 -16.05
N VAL A 51 5.97 10.22 -14.93
CA VAL A 51 5.78 9.30 -13.80
C VAL A 51 4.34 9.32 -13.29
N LEU A 52 3.73 10.51 -13.15
CA LEU A 52 2.36 10.66 -12.68
C LEU A 52 1.35 10.04 -13.67
N LEU A 53 1.54 10.27 -14.97
CA LEU A 53 0.68 9.68 -16.01
C LEU A 53 0.81 8.15 -16.07
N THR A 54 2.03 7.64 -15.87
CA THR A 54 2.32 6.20 -15.91
C THR A 54 1.82 5.46 -14.66
N LEU A 55 2.08 6.00 -13.48
CA LEU A 55 1.87 5.30 -12.20
C LEU A 55 0.64 5.80 -11.41
N GLY A 56 0.14 7.00 -11.71
CA GLY A 56 -0.87 7.68 -10.92
C GLY A 56 -0.28 8.48 -9.76
N GLU A 57 -1.14 9.02 -8.92
CA GLU A 57 -0.73 9.82 -7.75
C GLU A 57 0.04 8.97 -6.73
N PRO A 58 1.20 9.45 -6.24
CA PRO A 58 1.90 8.77 -5.15
C PRO A 58 1.15 8.94 -3.83
N ARG A 59 1.38 8.03 -2.90
CA ARG A 59 0.82 8.12 -1.55
C ARG A 59 1.61 9.04 -0.62
N GLY A 60 2.87 9.27 -0.94
CA GLY A 60 3.73 10.10 -0.12
C GLY A 60 4.93 10.65 -0.87
N PHE A 61 5.52 11.66 -0.28
CA PHE A 61 6.72 12.33 -0.76
C PHE A 61 7.76 12.31 0.35
N GLY A 62 9.03 12.16 -0.01
CA GLY A 62 10.10 12.14 0.98
C GLY A 62 11.48 12.27 0.37
N ALA A 63 12.47 11.89 1.17
CA ALA A 63 13.85 11.76 0.72
C ALA A 63 14.40 10.40 1.14
N ALA A 64 15.15 9.78 0.24
CA ALA A 64 15.86 8.54 0.50
C ALA A 64 17.36 8.77 0.39
N ARG A 65 18.13 8.08 1.24
CA ARG A 65 19.59 8.10 1.21
C ARG A 65 20.05 6.65 1.28
N LEU A 66 20.72 6.18 0.23
CA LEU A 66 21.20 4.79 0.15
C LEU A 66 22.48 4.58 0.95
N ASP A 67 23.34 5.59 1.03
CA ASP A 67 24.56 5.56 1.83
C ASP A 67 24.85 6.97 2.40
N PRO A 68 25.46 7.09 3.60
CA PRO A 68 25.71 8.37 4.27
C PRO A 68 26.49 9.40 3.43
N THR A 69 27.32 8.96 2.49
CA THR A 69 28.13 9.80 1.61
C THR A 69 27.35 10.35 0.42
N PHE A 70 26.16 9.81 0.13
CA PHE A 70 25.30 10.29 -0.96
C PHE A 70 24.34 11.39 -0.48
N ASN A 71 24.10 12.34 -1.37
CA ASN A 71 23.06 13.34 -1.16
C ASN A 71 21.68 12.66 -1.09
N PRO A 72 20.80 13.08 -0.17
CA PRO A 72 19.42 12.62 -0.17
C PRO A 72 18.76 12.89 -1.51
N GLN A 73 18.11 11.88 -2.08
CA GLN A 73 17.35 11.99 -3.32
C GLN A 73 15.88 12.16 -2.99
N ARG A 74 15.18 13.00 -3.75
CA ARG A 74 13.73 13.15 -3.62
C ARG A 74 13.07 11.86 -4.09
N VAL A 75 12.11 11.37 -3.32
CA VAL A 75 11.39 10.15 -3.65
C VAL A 75 9.88 10.34 -3.60
N TRP A 76 9.20 9.64 -4.50
CA TRP A 76 7.77 9.40 -4.42
C TRP A 76 7.54 7.97 -3.91
N LEU A 77 6.61 7.84 -2.96
CA LEU A 77 6.25 6.59 -2.32
C LEU A 77 4.90 6.09 -2.84
N TYR A 78 4.91 4.89 -3.40
CA TYR A 78 3.71 4.12 -3.69
C TYR A 78 3.69 2.92 -2.75
N GLU A 79 2.64 2.80 -1.95
CA GLU A 79 2.55 1.81 -0.89
C GLU A 79 1.18 1.13 -0.90
N HIS A 80 1.20 -0.20 -0.85
CA HIS A 80 0.03 -1.03 -0.68
C HIS A 80 0.24 -2.01 0.46
N THR A 81 -0.68 -1.97 1.42
CA THR A 81 -0.64 -2.81 2.62
C THR A 81 -1.95 -3.57 2.74
N VAL A 82 -1.85 -4.89 2.85
CA VAL A 82 -2.98 -5.78 3.13
C VAL A 82 -2.68 -6.53 4.41
N ALA A 83 -3.54 -6.39 5.41
CA ALA A 83 -3.47 -7.14 6.66
C ALA A 83 -4.68 -8.08 6.75
N GLU A 84 -4.44 -9.36 7.02
CA GLU A 84 -5.48 -10.38 7.20
C GLU A 84 -5.14 -11.24 8.42
N GLY A 85 -5.90 -11.08 9.51
CA GLY A 85 -5.59 -11.70 10.79
C GLY A 85 -4.22 -11.28 11.35
N LYS A 86 -3.24 -12.21 11.32
CA LYS A 86 -1.86 -11.98 11.78
C LYS A 86 -0.88 -11.69 10.63
N ASP A 87 -1.31 -11.86 9.39
CA ASP A 87 -0.46 -11.71 8.22
C ASP A 87 -0.56 -10.29 7.70
N ILE A 88 0.58 -9.64 7.51
CA ILE A 88 0.67 -8.29 6.92
C ILE A 88 1.56 -8.38 5.70
N LYS A 89 1.00 -8.02 4.54
CA LYS A 89 1.71 -7.96 3.27
C LYS A 89 1.92 -6.51 2.89
N LEU A 90 3.17 -6.13 2.73
CA LEU A 90 3.58 -4.79 2.29
C LEU A 90 4.18 -4.89 0.89
N THR A 91 3.73 -4.01 0.00
CA THR A 91 4.35 -3.75 -1.30
C THR A 91 4.66 -2.28 -1.39
N MET A 92 5.91 -1.95 -1.70
CA MET A 92 6.40 -0.58 -1.74
C MET A 92 7.20 -0.33 -3.01
N LEU A 93 6.94 0.80 -3.67
CA LEU A 93 7.71 1.29 -4.79
C LEU A 93 8.18 2.71 -4.45
N LEU A 94 9.49 2.89 -4.43
CA LEU A 94 10.15 4.20 -4.31
C LEU A 94 10.61 4.63 -5.70
N VAL A 95 10.16 5.79 -6.15
CA VAL A 95 10.60 6.40 -7.41
C VAL A 95 11.52 7.57 -7.09
N PHE A 96 12.74 7.54 -7.61
CA PHE A 96 13.80 8.51 -7.32
C PHE A 96 13.84 9.61 -8.38
N PHE A 97 14.10 10.82 -7.91
CA PHE A 97 14.27 11.98 -8.76
C PHE A 97 15.57 12.72 -8.44
N SER A 98 16.27 13.14 -9.48
CA SER A 98 17.27 14.19 -9.41
C SER A 98 16.67 15.41 -10.08
N ASP A 99 16.54 16.51 -9.36
CA ASP A 99 15.74 17.65 -9.82
C ASP A 99 14.38 17.15 -10.35
N ASP A 100 13.94 17.54 -11.55
CA ASP A 100 12.62 17.19 -12.07
C ASP A 100 12.63 15.99 -13.04
N THR A 101 13.72 15.24 -13.08
CA THR A 101 13.86 14.03 -13.91
C THR A 101 13.83 12.77 -13.06
N TYR A 102 13.18 11.75 -13.60
CA TYR A 102 13.13 10.39 -13.06
C TYR A 102 14.51 9.73 -13.19
N GLU A 103 15.08 9.25 -12.08
CA GLU A 103 16.39 8.57 -12.06
C GLU A 103 16.26 7.05 -12.06
N GLY A 104 15.16 6.54 -11.52
CA GLY A 104 14.96 5.10 -11.37
C GLY A 104 14.03 4.80 -10.21
N TYR A 105 14.00 3.53 -9.82
CA TYR A 105 13.12 3.06 -8.77
C TYR A 105 13.75 1.95 -7.94
N MET A 106 13.19 1.74 -6.76
CA MET A 106 13.43 0.58 -5.93
C MET A 106 12.08 0.01 -5.53
N TRP A 107 11.89 -1.28 -5.79
CA TRP A 107 10.64 -1.98 -5.53
C TRP A 107 10.86 -3.08 -4.51
N PHE A 108 9.94 -3.16 -3.55
CA PHE A 108 9.88 -4.14 -2.49
C PHE A 108 8.52 -4.83 -2.54
N ALA A 109 8.53 -6.14 -2.45
CA ALA A 109 7.33 -6.93 -2.24
C ALA A 109 7.62 -8.02 -1.23
N ASP A 110 6.59 -8.38 -0.46
CA ASP A 110 6.63 -9.56 0.37
C ASP A 110 6.94 -10.82 -0.47
N SER A 111 7.69 -11.76 0.10
CA SER A 111 8.07 -13.00 -0.56
C SER A 111 6.87 -13.83 -1.06
N ALA A 112 5.72 -13.74 -0.41
CA ALA A 112 4.48 -14.37 -0.84
C ALA A 112 3.93 -13.77 -2.14
N ASN A 113 4.19 -12.48 -2.39
CA ASN A 113 3.76 -11.78 -3.59
C ASN A 113 4.73 -11.97 -4.78
N LEU A 114 5.98 -12.39 -4.55
CA LEU A 114 6.96 -12.62 -5.64
C LEU A 114 6.48 -13.63 -6.69
N LYS A 115 5.71 -14.66 -6.29
CA LYS A 115 5.16 -15.66 -7.23
C LYS A 115 4.18 -15.04 -8.23
N GLU A 116 3.39 -14.07 -7.78
CA GLU A 116 2.38 -13.38 -8.60
C GLU A 116 3.03 -12.46 -9.64
N TYR A 117 4.17 -11.84 -9.30
CA TYR A 117 4.90 -10.93 -10.21
C TYR A 117 5.95 -11.63 -11.09
N SER A 118 6.45 -12.81 -10.73
CA SER A 118 7.52 -13.48 -11.49
C SER A 118 7.12 -14.03 -12.87
N GLY A 119 5.84 -14.00 -13.27
CA GLY A 119 5.38 -14.63 -14.52
C GLY A 119 5.80 -16.11 -14.64
N GLY A 120 6.15 -16.74 -13.52
CA GLY A 120 6.77 -18.05 -13.50
C GLY A 120 5.70 -19.12 -13.65
N LYS A 121 5.67 -19.77 -14.82
CA LYS A 121 5.23 -21.16 -14.87
C LYS A 121 5.97 -21.92 -13.78
N ALA A 122 5.26 -22.28 -12.71
CA ALA A 122 5.67 -23.40 -11.88
C ALA A 122 5.83 -24.60 -12.82
N LYS A 123 6.95 -25.31 -12.68
CA LYS A 123 7.34 -26.49 -13.47
C LYS A 123 6.18 -27.40 -13.84
#